data_AF-A0A8X7TBT5-F1
#
_entry.id   AF-A0A8X7TBT5-F1
#
_cell.length_a   1.000
_cell.length_b   1.000
_cell.length_c   1.000
_cell.angle_alpha   90.00
_cell.angle_beta   90.00
_cell.angle_gamma   90.00
#
_symmetry.space_group_name_H-M   'P 1'
#
loop_
_entity.id
_entity.type
_entity.pdbx_description
1 polymer ?
#
loop_
_entity_poly.entity_id
_entity_poly.type
_entity_poly.pdbx_seq_one_letter_code
_entity_poly.pdbx_strand_id
1 'polypeptide(L)' 'MAGKNQLPFHVRATDVVHRLTVLGLAGFCIIGGGSIVFNIWANSDFAPWNKKKLKFEEEQYHQTRDVSNPNSSQNE' A
#
# COMPACT_ATOMS: atom_id res chain seq x y z
N MET A 1 29.89 47.70 -10.34
CA MET A 1 30.77 46.51 -10.33
C MET A 1 30.03 45.41 -9.59
N ALA A 2 29.47 44.43 -10.30
CA ALA A 2 28.68 43.35 -9.71
C ALA A 2 29.62 42.39 -8.94
N GLY A 3 29.76 42.62 -7.63
CA GLY A 3 30.57 41.79 -6.75
C GLY A 3 29.96 40.40 -6.61
N LYS A 4 30.74 39.38 -6.95
CA LYS A 4 30.42 37.95 -6.88
C LYS A 4 30.09 37.52 -5.44
N ASN A 5 28.85 37.71 -4.99
CA ASN A 5 28.29 37.03 -3.82
C ASN A 5 27.90 35.58 -4.18
N GLN A 6 28.87 34.85 -4.73
CA GLN A 6 28.67 33.48 -5.19
C GLN A 6 29.11 32.56 -4.03
N LEU A 7 28.12 32.03 -3.29
CA LEU A 7 28.36 31.05 -2.22
C LEU A 7 29.37 29.98 -2.68
N PRO A 8 30.34 29.58 -1.83
CA PRO A 8 31.38 28.62 -2.20
C PRO A 8 30.78 27.37 -2.86
N PHE A 9 31.44 26.84 -3.90
CA PHE A 9 30.90 25.73 -4.70
C PHE A 9 30.49 24.51 -3.85
N HIS A 10 31.27 24.21 -2.81
CA HIS A 10 30.95 23.15 -1.85
C HIS A 10 29.61 23.37 -1.12
N VAL A 11 29.31 24.60 -0.69
CA VAL A 11 28.04 24.96 -0.02
C VAL A 11 26.86 24.82 -0.97
N ARG A 12 27.05 25.12 -2.26
CA ARG A 12 26.03 24.92 -3.29
C ARG A 12 25.76 23.43 -3.54
N ALA A 13 26.81 22.63 -3.59
CA ALA A 13 26.70 21.20 -3.80
C ALA A 13 25.97 20.52 -2.65
N THR A 14 26.32 20.85 -1.40
CA THR A 14 25.66 20.27 -0.22
C THR A 14 24.20 20.72 -0.11
N ASP A 15 23.87 21.97 -0.45
CA ASP A 15 22.47 22.45 -0.52
C ASP A 15 21.65 21.67 -1.56
N VAL A 16 22.20 21.43 -2.76
CA VAL A 16 21.52 20.64 -3.80
C VAL A 16 21.32 19.19 -3.34
N VAL A 17 22.35 18.55 -2.78
CA VAL A 17 22.24 17.16 -2.28
C VAL A 17 21.22 17.07 -1.14
N HIS A 18 21.21 18.06 -0.24
CA HIS A 18 20.24 18.11 0.84
C HIS A 18 18.81 18.23 0.32
N ARG A 19 18.55 19.13 -0.63
CA ARG A 19 17.22 19.29 -1.23
C ARG A 19 16.77 18.02 -1.96
N LEU A 20 17.66 17.37 -2.70
CA LEU A 20 17.34 16.13 -3.40
C LEU A 20 17.04 14.98 -2.44
N THR A 21 17.79 14.87 -1.35
CA THR A 21 17.54 13.83 -0.33
C THR A 21 16.23 14.08 0.42
N VAL A 22 15.93 15.32 0.79
CA VAL A 22 14.65 15.68 1.43
C VAL A 22 13.47 15.44 0.48
N LEU A 23 13.56 15.88 -0.78
CA LEU A 23 12.51 15.66 -1.76
C LEU A 23 12.34 14.17 -2.10
N GLY A 24 13.45 13.42 -2.17
CA GLY A 24 13.44 11.97 -2.36
C GLY A 24 12.76 11.24 -1.20
N LEU A 25 13.08 11.62 0.04
CA LEU A 25 12.46 11.05 1.23
C LEU A 25 10.96 11.38 1.29
N ALA A 26 10.58 12.64 1.04
CA ALA A 26 9.19 13.05 0.99
C ALA A 26 8.41 12.29 -0.09
N GLY A 27 8.98 12.17 -1.30
CA GLY A 27 8.38 11.40 -2.40
C GLY A 27 8.23 9.92 -2.04
N PHE A 28 9.25 9.32 -1.44
CA PHE A 28 9.19 7.93 -0.98
C PHE A 28 8.08 7.71 0.06
N CYS A 29 7.92 8.61 1.03
CA CYS A 29 6.85 8.52 2.02
C CYS A 29 5.46 8.67 1.40
N ILE A 30 5.30 9.58 0.43
CA ILE A 30 4.01 9.79 -0.26
C ILE A 30 3.66 8.57 -1.10
N ILE A 31 4.61 8.02 -1.87
CA ILE A 31 4.38 6.84 -2.70
C ILE A 31 4.12 5.61 -1.81
N GLY A 32 4.94 5.41 -0.78
CA GLY A 32 4.79 4.30 0.16
C GLY A 32 3.45 4.34 0.90
N GLY A 33 3.14 5.48 1.54
CA GLY A 33 1.87 5.69 2.23
C GLY A 33 0.67 5.61 1.28
N GLY A 34 0.77 6.21 0.10
CA GLY A 34 -0.25 6.13 -0.95
C GLY A 34 -0.50 4.70 -1.41
N SER A 35 0.54 3.87 -1.53
CA SER A 35 0.38 2.46 -1.94
C SER A 35 -0.39 1.63 -0.91
N ILE A 36 -0.18 1.89 0.38
CA ILE A 36 -0.87 1.20 1.48
C ILE A 36 -2.33 1.65 1.52
N VAL A 37 -2.56 2.97 1.50
CA VAL A 37 -3.92 3.53 1.48
C VAL A 37 -4.69 3.07 0.24
N PHE A 38 -4.05 3.04 -0.93
CA PHE A 38 -4.66 2.55 -2.16
C PHE A 38 -5.00 1.06 -2.07
N ASN A 39 -4.12 0.23 -1.52
CA ASN A 39 -4.42 -1.19 -1.31
C ASN A 39 -5.61 -1.38 -0.36
N ILE A 40 -5.66 -0.65 0.75
CA ILE A 40 -6.79 -0.71 1.68
C ILE A 40 -8.06 -0.22 0.99
N TRP A 41 -8.01 0.93 0.30
CA TRP A 41 -9.17 1.49 -0.39
C TRP A 41 -9.71 0.57 -1.49
N ALA A 42 -8.84 0.02 -2.33
CA ALA A 42 -9.22 -0.87 -3.42
C ALA A 42 -9.80 -2.21 -2.92
N ASN A 43 -9.39 -2.68 -1.73
CA ASN A 43 -9.95 -3.87 -1.08
C ASN A 43 -11.11 -3.55 -0.12
N SER A 44 -11.31 -2.27 0.21
CA SER A 44 -12.38 -1.81 1.10
C SER A 44 -13.73 -1.85 0.39
N ASP A 45 -14.79 -2.06 1.18
CA ASP A 45 -16.18 -2.08 0.74
C ASP A 45 -16.62 -0.80 -0.01
N PHE A 46 -15.86 0.29 0.15
CA PHE A 46 -16.13 1.60 -0.42
C PHE A 46 -15.71 1.77 -1.89
N ALA A 47 -14.83 0.90 -2.43
CA ALA A 47 -14.38 0.98 -3.82
C ALA A 47 -15.01 -0.14 -4.67
N PRO A 48 -15.72 0.16 -5.78
CA PRO A 48 -16.38 -0.84 -6.62
C PRO A 48 -15.43 -1.71 -7.47
N TRP A 49 -14.13 -1.67 -7.20
CA TRP A 49 -13.10 -2.31 -8.03
C TRP A 49 -12.78 -3.76 -7.66
N ASN A 50 -13.26 -4.26 -6.52
CA ASN A 50 -12.98 -5.62 -6.10
C ASN A 50 -13.97 -6.63 -6.70
N LYS A 51 -13.59 -7.29 -7.80
CA LYS A 51 -14.38 -8.38 -8.44
C LYS A 51 -14.37 -9.68 -7.62
N LYS A 52 -13.42 -9.83 -6.69
CA LYS A 52 -13.35 -10.92 -5.71
C LYS A 52 -13.43 -10.31 -4.32
N LYS A 53 -14.57 -9.69 -3.99
CA LYS A 53 -14.86 -9.49 -2.58
C LYS A 53 -14.71 -10.84 -1.87
N LEU A 54 -14.11 -10.81 -0.69
CA LEU A 54 -14.33 -11.83 0.34
C LEU A 54 -15.81 -11.75 0.76
N LYS A 55 -16.72 -12.02 -0.17
CA LYS A 55 -18.08 -12.36 0.16
C LYS A 55 -18.00 -13.77 0.74
N PHE A 56 -18.64 -13.95 1.88
CA PHE A 56 -18.93 -15.29 2.36
C PHE A 56 -19.80 -15.96 1.29
N GLU A 57 -19.17 -16.80 0.47
CA GLU A 57 -19.86 -17.79 -0.33
C GLU A 57 -20.49 -18.77 0.67
N GLU A 58 -21.81 -18.87 0.67
CA GLU A 58 -22.58 -19.75 1.57
C GLU A 58 -22.07 -21.20 1.47
N GLU A 59 -21.55 -21.57 0.30
CA GLU A 59 -20.87 -22.83 -0.01
C GLU A 59 -19.67 -23.14 0.92
N GLN A 60 -18.86 -22.14 1.32
CA GLN A 60 -17.77 -22.35 2.29
C GLN A 60 -18.29 -22.63 3.71
N TYR A 61 -19.48 -22.13 4.05
CA TYR A 61 -20.09 -22.35 5.36
C TYR A 61 -20.62 -23.79 5.48
N HIS A 62 -21.19 -24.33 4.41
CA HIS A 62 -21.65 -25.72 4.34
C HIS A 62 -20.48 -26.73 4.34
N GLN A 63 -19.44 -26.50 3.54
CA GLN A 63 -18.27 -27.39 3.51
C GLN A 63 -17.55 -27.46 4.87
N THR A 64 -17.43 -26.34 5.59
CA THR A 64 -16.78 -26.34 6.92
C THR A 64 -17.64 -27.07 7.97
N ARG A 65 -18.98 -26.97 7.87
CA ARG A 65 -19.90 -27.69 8.75
C ARG A 65 -19.84 -29.20 8.53
N ASP A 66 -19.79 -29.65 7.28
CA ASP A 66 -19.77 -31.08 6.95
C ASP A 66 -18.43 -31.74 7.29
N VAL A 67 -17.31 -31.03 7.12
CA VAL A 67 -15.98 -31.52 7.53
C VAL A 67 -15.82 -31.57 9.06
N SER A 68 -16.50 -30.69 9.79
CA SER A 68 -16.50 -30.69 11.27
C SER A 68 -17.39 -31.76 11.90
N ASN A 69 -18.23 -32.44 11.11
CA ASN A 69 -19.09 -33.52 11.57
C ASN A 69 -18.56 -34.88 11.05
N PRO A 70 -17.79 -35.63 11.86
CA PRO A 70 -17.15 -36.89 11.42
C PRO A 70 -18.12 -38.04 11.09
N ASN A 71 -19.44 -37.84 11.22
CA ASN A 71 -20.47 -38.86 11.03
C ASN A 71 -21.33 -38.67 9.76
N SER A 72 -21.04 -37.70 8.89
CA SER A 72 -21.88 -37.40 7.72
C SER A 72 -21.70 -38.35 6.52
N SER A 73 -20.60 -39.12 6.46
CA SER A 73 -20.25 -39.96 5.29
C SER A 73 -20.66 -41.44 5.40
N GLN A 74 -21.55 -41.82 6.33
CA GLN A 74 -21.95 -43.23 6.53
C GLN A 74 -23.36 -43.58 6.04
N ASN A 75 -24.06 -42.66 5.38
CA ASN A 75 -25.41 -42.92 4.87
C ASN A 75 -25.50 -42.58 3.38
N GLU A 76 -24.81 -43.35 2.53
CA GLU A 76 -25.16 -43.54 1.12
C GLU A 76 -25.20 -45.03 0.80
#